data_AF-K1YN69-F1
#
_entry.id   AF-K1YN69-F1
#
_cell.length_a   1.000
_cell.length_b   1.000
_cell.length_c   1.000
_cell.angle_alpha   90.00
_cell.angle_beta   90.00
_cell.angle_gamma   90.00
#
_symmetry.space_group_name_H-M   'P 1'
#
loop_
_entity.id
_entity.type
_entity.pdbx_description
1 polymer ?
#
loop_
_entity_poly.entity_id
_entity_poly.type
_entity_poly.pdbx_seq_one_letter_code
_entity_poly.pdbx_strand_id
1 'polypeptide(L)'
;DSLTAVPFNNAIWPAATRQGMVAGANMAGVHRTYVHNFSLNAMNLYGLQVASAGHPYEQEGEEIRVFQEEKADNYQKLVLKAGALIGFILIGDTSRAGLLIRWMKRRDRIADPSELFARSIHVLSGLPPNRGFRHGVLWPHTTAGLQRFRGKWTTDGLT
;
A
#
# COMPACT_ATOMS: atom_id res chain seq x y z
N ASP A 1 13.68 -2.44 9.35
CA ASP A 1 12.70 -3.51 9.06
C ASP A 1 13.44 -4.78 8.65
N SER A 2 12.68 -5.82 8.30
CA SER A 2 13.21 -7.11 7.84
C SER A 2 13.83 -7.10 6.45
N LEU A 3 13.96 -5.96 5.77
CA LEU A 3 14.63 -5.81 4.47
C LEU A 3 15.97 -5.09 4.64
N THR A 4 16.02 -4.01 5.42
CA THR A 4 17.23 -3.17 5.60
C THR A 4 17.95 -3.39 6.94
N ALA A 5 17.37 -4.15 7.87
CA ALA A 5 17.87 -4.36 9.24
C ALA A 5 18.00 -3.08 10.10
N VAL A 6 17.45 -1.94 9.66
CA VAL A 6 17.44 -0.68 10.42
C VAL A 6 16.19 -0.61 11.33
N PRO A 7 16.23 -0.06 12.55
CA PRO A 7 15.00 0.19 13.31
C PRO A 7 14.03 1.10 12.53
N PHE A 8 12.74 0.74 12.49
CA PHE A 8 11.72 1.59 11.86
C PHE A 8 10.39 1.52 12.62
N ASN A 9 9.65 2.62 12.63
CA ASN A 9 8.32 2.68 13.23
C ASN A 9 7.25 2.25 12.20
N ASN A 10 6.60 1.11 12.43
CA ASN A 10 5.50 0.62 11.61
C ASN A 10 4.16 0.89 12.28
N ALA A 11 3.66 2.12 12.16
CA ALA A 11 2.45 2.58 12.82
C ALA A 11 1.16 2.09 12.13
N ILE A 12 1.00 0.77 12.01
CA ILE A 12 -0.18 0.12 11.44
C ILE A 12 -0.82 -0.85 12.43
N TRP A 13 -2.13 -1.00 12.37
CA TRP A 13 -2.88 -1.85 13.31
C TRP A 13 -2.38 -3.29 13.34
N PRO A 14 -2.08 -3.96 12.21
CA PRO A 14 -1.56 -5.33 12.24
C PRO A 14 -0.21 -5.45 12.95
N ALA A 15 0.65 -4.44 12.86
CA ALA A 15 1.92 -4.41 13.57
C ALA A 15 1.68 -4.26 15.08
N ALA A 16 0.82 -3.32 15.48
CA ALA A 16 0.44 -3.10 16.87
C ALA A 16 -0.18 -4.37 17.50
N THR A 17 -1.11 -5.03 16.80
CA THR A 17 -1.71 -6.29 17.27
C THR A 17 -0.66 -7.38 17.46
N ARG A 18 0.27 -7.55 16.52
CA ARG A 18 1.34 -8.57 16.65
C ARG A 18 2.32 -8.24 17.76
N GLN A 19 2.70 -6.98 17.93
CA GLN A 19 3.56 -6.55 19.03
C GLN A 19 2.88 -6.77 20.37
N GLY A 20 1.58 -6.44 20.50
CA GLY A 20 0.78 -6.70 21.69
C GLY A 20 0.70 -8.19 22.03
N MET A 21 0.48 -9.06 21.04
CA MET A 21 0.48 -10.52 21.25
C MET A 21 1.83 -11.05 21.76
N VAL A 22 2.95 -10.55 21.21
CA VAL A 22 4.30 -10.93 21.65
C VAL A 22 4.55 -10.43 23.08
N ALA A 23 4.18 -9.19 23.39
CA ALA A 23 4.30 -8.63 24.73
C ALA A 23 3.48 -9.45 25.75
N GLY A 24 2.23 -9.78 25.44
CA GLY A 24 1.38 -10.61 26.28
C GLY A 24 1.96 -12.01 26.53
N ALA A 25 2.49 -12.66 25.48
CA ALA A 25 3.14 -13.97 25.61
C ALA A 25 4.36 -13.91 26.53
N ASN A 26 5.21 -12.88 26.37
CA ASN A 26 6.38 -12.69 27.22
C ASN A 26 5.99 -12.43 28.69
N MET A 27 4.95 -11.64 28.94
CA MET A 27 4.42 -11.43 30.30
C MET A 27 3.88 -12.72 30.94
N ALA A 28 3.35 -13.64 30.13
CA ALA A 28 2.88 -14.95 30.58
C ALA A 28 4.01 -15.99 30.73
N GLY A 29 5.28 -15.59 30.62
CA GLY A 29 6.44 -16.50 30.73
C GLY A 29 6.76 -17.29 29.45
N VAL A 30 6.07 -17.03 28.34
CA VAL A 30 6.34 -17.67 27.04
C VAL A 30 7.27 -16.78 26.23
N HIS A 31 8.53 -17.21 26.07
CA HIS A 31 9.50 -16.42 25.32
C HIS A 31 9.17 -16.37 23.82
N ARG A 32 8.79 -15.19 23.33
CA ARG A 32 8.55 -14.91 21.92
C ARG A 32 9.28 -13.64 21.48
N THR A 33 9.87 -13.71 20.29
CA THR A 33 10.49 -12.57 19.63
C THR A 33 9.57 -12.01 18.56
N TYR A 34 9.38 -10.70 18.54
CA TYR A 34 8.63 -10.06 17.46
C TYR A 34 9.47 -10.06 16.18
N VAL A 35 9.05 -10.90 15.23
CA VAL A 35 9.60 -10.90 13.88
C VAL A 35 8.98 -9.74 13.12
N HIS A 36 9.77 -8.68 12.98
CA HIS A 36 9.41 -7.50 12.21
C HIS A 36 9.10 -7.89 10.76
N ASN A 37 8.07 -7.26 10.19
CA ASN A 37 7.83 -7.27 8.75
C ASN A 37 8.07 -5.86 8.21
N PHE A 38 8.25 -5.72 6.91
CA PHE A 38 8.26 -4.42 6.25
C PHE A 38 6.87 -3.77 6.25
N SER A 39 6.83 -2.44 6.04
CA SER A 39 5.58 -1.68 5.86
C SER A 39 4.80 -2.19 4.65
N LEU A 40 3.48 -2.28 4.79
CA LEU A 40 2.58 -2.68 3.70
C LEU A 40 1.29 -1.90 3.86
N ASN A 41 0.96 -1.09 2.86
CA ASN A 41 -0.28 -0.34 2.81
C ASN A 41 -1.01 -0.69 1.51
N ALA A 42 -2.32 -0.88 1.59
CA ALA A 42 -3.18 -1.04 0.43
C ALA A 42 -4.48 -0.28 0.67
N MET A 43 -4.95 0.44 -0.35
CA MET A 43 -6.19 1.19 -0.27
C MET A 43 -6.90 1.25 -1.63
N ASN A 44 -8.19 1.53 -1.59
CA ASN A 44 -8.99 1.82 -2.77
C ASN A 44 -9.58 3.22 -2.64
N LEU A 45 -9.22 4.11 -3.57
CA LEU A 45 -9.65 5.49 -3.64
C LEU A 45 -10.56 5.66 -4.85
N TYR A 46 -11.88 5.66 -4.64
CA TYR A 46 -12.86 5.88 -5.72
C TYR A 46 -12.72 4.91 -6.92
N GLY A 47 -12.33 3.66 -6.67
CA GLY A 47 -12.05 2.66 -7.70
C GLY A 47 -10.57 2.56 -8.06
N LEU A 48 -9.76 3.56 -7.74
CA LEU A 48 -8.31 3.51 -7.92
C LEU A 48 -7.67 2.66 -6.82
N GLN A 49 -7.16 1.49 -7.18
CA GLN A 49 -6.42 0.65 -6.25
C GLN A 49 -4.99 1.17 -6.12
N VAL A 50 -4.50 1.24 -4.88
CA VAL A 50 -3.14 1.64 -4.56
C VAL A 50 -2.57 0.63 -3.58
N ALA A 51 -1.36 0.13 -3.84
CA ALA A 51 -0.62 -0.73 -2.93
C ALA A 51 0.84 -0.29 -2.86
N SER A 52 1.39 -0.21 -1.66
CA SER A 52 2.81 0.10 -1.45
C SER A 52 3.41 -0.75 -0.35
N ALA A 53 4.70 -1.02 -0.46
CA ALA A 53 5.41 -1.83 0.52
C ALA A 53 6.88 -1.44 0.66
N GLY A 54 7.43 -1.65 1.86
CA GLY A 54 8.86 -1.52 2.17
C GLY A 54 9.37 -0.08 2.03
N HIS A 55 10.39 0.09 1.20
CA HIS A 55 11.11 1.35 0.99
C HIS A 55 10.87 1.92 -0.41
N PRO A 56 9.64 2.30 -0.78
CA PRO A 56 9.32 2.74 -2.13
C PRO A 56 9.85 4.13 -2.46
N TYR A 57 10.26 4.92 -1.46
CA TYR A 57 10.67 6.32 -1.63
C TYR A 57 12.18 6.51 -1.77
N GLU A 58 12.95 5.43 -1.70
CA GLU A 58 14.38 5.46 -2.00
C GLU A 58 14.62 5.96 -3.43
N GLN A 59 15.80 6.58 -3.59
CA GLN A 59 16.25 7.20 -4.83
C GLN A 59 17.37 6.38 -5.46
N GLU A 60 17.53 6.53 -6.78
CA GLU A 60 18.61 5.88 -7.53
C GLU A 60 19.97 6.23 -6.92
N GLY A 61 20.84 5.23 -6.79
CA GLY A 61 22.15 5.39 -6.17
C GLY A 61 23.11 4.26 -6.53
N GLU A 62 24.23 4.18 -5.82
CA GLU A 62 25.27 3.18 -6.10
C GLU A 62 24.72 1.74 -6.00
N GLU A 63 24.03 1.44 -4.90
CA GLU A 63 23.43 0.12 -4.64
C GLU A 63 21.93 0.05 -4.95
N ILE A 64 21.29 1.20 -5.23
CA ILE A 64 19.84 1.31 -5.38
C ILE A 64 19.50 1.49 -6.85
N ARG A 65 18.63 0.61 -7.36
CA ARG A 65 18.07 0.67 -8.71
C ARG A 65 16.56 0.88 -8.61
N VAL A 66 16.06 1.90 -9.30
CA VAL A 66 14.66 2.30 -9.31
C VAL A 66 14.11 2.11 -10.71
N PHE A 67 13.04 1.32 -10.81
CA PHE A 67 12.34 1.09 -12.06
C PHE A 67 10.93 1.67 -11.96
N GLN A 68 10.53 2.43 -12.97
CA GLN A 68 9.23 3.09 -13.02
C GLN A 68 8.58 2.87 -14.37
N GLU A 69 7.29 2.53 -14.37
CA GLU A 69 6.49 2.39 -15.57
C GLU A 69 5.13 3.06 -15.37
N GLU A 70 4.75 3.92 -16.32
CA GLU A 70 3.46 4.60 -16.35
C GLU A 70 2.72 4.22 -17.65
N LYS A 71 1.71 3.36 -17.46
CA LYS A 71 0.80 2.66 -18.38
C LYS A 71 -0.64 3.15 -18.34
N ALA A 72 -1.00 4.24 -19.03
CA ALA A 72 -2.37 4.79 -19.01
C ALA A 72 -2.84 5.07 -17.56
N ASP A 73 -3.79 4.28 -17.03
CA ASP A 73 -4.29 4.41 -15.66
C ASP A 73 -3.44 3.66 -14.61
N ASN A 74 -2.28 3.13 -15.00
CA ASN A 74 -1.41 2.33 -14.14
C ASN A 74 -0.06 2.99 -13.91
N TYR A 75 0.38 2.97 -12.66
CA TYR A 75 1.74 3.35 -12.28
C TYR A 75 2.37 2.26 -11.43
N GLN A 76 3.61 1.92 -11.77
CA GLN A 76 4.41 0.95 -11.03
C GLN A 76 5.78 1.56 -10.73
N LYS A 77 6.18 1.56 -9.47
CA LYS A 77 7.53 1.85 -9.02
C LYS A 77 8.07 0.65 -8.28
N LEU A 78 9.28 0.22 -8.62
CA LEU A 78 9.99 -0.87 -7.97
C LEU A 78 11.37 -0.37 -7.55
N VAL A 79 11.77 -0.70 -6.32
CA VAL A 79 13.05 -0.28 -5.74
C VAL A 79 13.83 -1.52 -5.35
N LEU A 80 15.01 -1.68 -5.92
CA LEU A 80 15.94 -2.75 -5.60
C LEU A 80 17.15 -2.17 -4.88
N LYS A 81 17.66 -2.93 -3.91
CA LYS A 81 18.97 -2.68 -3.29
C LYS A 81 19.82 -3.93 -3.40
N ALA A 82 21.01 -3.81 -3.97
CA ALA A 82 21.94 -4.92 -4.19
C ALA A 82 21.27 -6.15 -4.88
N GLY A 83 20.40 -5.88 -5.85
CA GLY A 83 19.66 -6.91 -6.61
C GLY A 83 18.45 -7.52 -5.90
N ALA A 84 18.13 -7.14 -4.67
CA ALA A 84 16.92 -7.60 -3.97
C ALA A 84 15.84 -6.52 -3.97
N LEU A 85 14.56 -6.91 -4.16
CA LEU A 85 13.43 -5.99 -4.09
C LEU A 85 13.20 -5.52 -2.65
N ILE A 86 13.29 -4.21 -2.41
CA ILE A 86 13.12 -3.59 -1.09
C ILE A 86 11.89 -2.70 -0.97
N GLY A 87 11.25 -2.34 -2.09
CA GLY A 87 10.00 -1.60 -2.04
C GLY A 87 9.28 -1.51 -3.37
N PHE A 88 7.98 -1.18 -3.31
CA PHE A 88 7.18 -0.90 -4.48
C PHE A 88 6.03 0.07 -4.23
N ILE A 89 5.55 0.68 -5.31
CA ILE A 89 4.26 1.37 -5.42
C ILE A 89 3.54 0.80 -6.64
N LEU A 90 2.28 0.40 -6.48
CA LEU A 90 1.37 0.01 -7.54
C LEU A 90 0.14 0.89 -7.45
N ILE A 91 -0.27 1.48 -8.57
CA ILE A 91 -1.49 2.27 -8.72
C ILE A 91 -2.21 1.75 -9.96
N GLY A 92 -3.53 1.58 -9.88
CA GLY A 92 -4.32 0.95 -10.94
C GLY A 92 -4.34 -0.57 -10.77
N ASP A 93 -3.50 -1.29 -11.51
CA ASP A 93 -3.34 -2.74 -11.40
C ASP A 93 -2.45 -3.13 -10.20
N THR A 94 -3.10 -3.58 -9.11
CA THR A 94 -2.41 -4.08 -7.92
C THR A 94 -2.34 -5.60 -7.84
N SER A 95 -2.75 -6.33 -8.88
CA SER A 95 -2.83 -7.80 -8.89
C SER A 95 -1.50 -8.49 -8.56
N ARG A 96 -0.38 -7.83 -8.86
CA ARG A 96 0.98 -8.35 -8.65
C ARG A 96 1.53 -8.12 -7.24
N ALA A 97 0.83 -7.37 -6.39
CA ALA A 97 1.30 -7.04 -5.03
C ALA A 97 1.70 -8.30 -4.25
N GLY A 98 0.90 -9.39 -4.33
CA GLY A 98 1.19 -10.66 -3.65
C GLY A 98 2.50 -11.32 -4.09
N LEU A 99 2.85 -11.25 -5.39
CA LEU A 99 4.10 -11.78 -5.92
C LEU A 99 5.29 -10.94 -5.43
N LEU A 100 5.19 -9.62 -5.53
CA LEU A 100 6.24 -8.70 -5.07
C LEU A 100 6.51 -8.86 -3.57
N ILE A 101 5.45 -8.96 -2.75
CA ILE A 101 5.57 -9.24 -1.31
C ILE A 101 6.30 -10.56 -1.06
N ARG A 102 6.03 -11.59 -1.86
CA ARG A 102 6.72 -12.89 -1.74
C ARG A 102 8.21 -12.77 -2.03
N TRP A 103 8.58 -12.06 -3.10
CA TRP A 103 9.98 -11.80 -3.43
C TRP A 103 10.69 -10.97 -2.35
N MET A 104 10.04 -9.93 -1.84
CA MET A 104 10.57 -9.12 -0.72
C MET A 104 10.80 -9.99 0.53
N LYS A 105 9.88 -10.90 0.86
CA LYS A 105 10.01 -11.81 2.02
C LYS A 105 11.16 -12.82 1.85
N ARG A 106 11.38 -13.33 0.63
CA ARG A 106 12.44 -14.30 0.33
C ARG A 106 13.81 -13.65 0.14
N ARG A 107 13.83 -12.35 -0.18
CA ARG A 107 15.04 -11.61 -0.58
C ARG A 107 15.74 -12.26 -1.78
N ASP A 108 14.94 -12.74 -2.74
CA ASP A 108 15.45 -13.32 -3.97
C ASP A 108 16.25 -12.26 -4.74
N ARG A 109 17.42 -12.64 -5.28
CA ARG A 109 18.20 -11.77 -6.17
C ARG A 109 17.55 -11.79 -7.55
N ILE A 110 17.21 -10.61 -8.04
CA ILE A 110 16.65 -10.38 -9.36
C ILE A 110 17.82 -10.02 -10.28
N ALA A 111 18.12 -10.93 -11.20
CA ALA A 111 19.21 -10.76 -12.15
C ALA A 111 18.82 -9.84 -13.32
N ASP A 112 17.58 -9.96 -13.81
CA ASP A 112 17.04 -9.15 -14.89
C ASP A 112 15.83 -8.34 -14.39
N PRO A 113 15.89 -6.99 -14.42
CA PRO A 113 14.75 -6.14 -14.11
C PRO A 113 13.52 -6.40 -14.98
N SER A 114 13.68 -6.94 -16.19
CA SER A 114 12.55 -7.29 -17.05
C SER A 114 11.63 -8.33 -16.40
N GLU A 115 12.16 -9.22 -15.54
CA GLU A 115 11.38 -10.20 -14.77
C GLU A 115 10.40 -9.52 -13.80
N LEU A 116 10.73 -8.31 -13.37
CA LEU A 116 9.88 -7.51 -12.49
C LEU A 116 8.69 -6.90 -13.21
N PHE A 117 8.75 -6.75 -14.53
CA PHE A 117 7.65 -6.23 -15.36
C PHE A 117 6.98 -7.34 -16.17
N ALA A 118 7.68 -8.46 -16.39
CA ALA A 118 7.16 -9.61 -17.09
C ALA A 118 6.06 -10.29 -16.26
N ARG A 119 4.91 -10.47 -16.92
CA ARG A 119 3.71 -11.20 -16.46
C ARG A 119 2.86 -10.44 -15.43
N SER A 120 1.87 -9.70 -15.93
CA SER A 120 0.55 -9.72 -15.27
C SER A 120 0.06 -11.16 -15.35
N ILE A 121 0.06 -11.86 -14.21
CA ILE A 121 -0.75 -13.07 -14.13
C ILE A 121 -2.18 -12.54 -14.17
N HIS A 122 -2.88 -12.75 -15.29
CA HIS A 122 -4.33 -12.53 -15.39
C HIS A 122 -5.05 -13.51 -14.44
N VAL A 123 -4.96 -13.29 -13.12
CA VAL A 123 -5.70 -14.09 -12.13
C VAL A 123 -7.09 -13.47 -11.87
N LEU A 124 -7.34 -12.26 -12.37
CA LEU A 124 -8.59 -11.54 -12.11
C LEU A 124 -9.22 -10.97 -13.39
N SER A 125 -9.27 -11.76 -14.47
CA SER A 125 -10.08 -11.45 -15.66
C SER A 125 -11.60 -11.43 -15.39
N GLY A 126 -12.03 -11.77 -14.16
CA GLY A 126 -13.42 -11.76 -13.72
C GLY A 126 -13.82 -10.59 -12.81
N LEU A 127 -12.90 -9.68 -12.45
CA LEU A 127 -13.30 -8.45 -11.78
C LEU A 127 -13.80 -7.46 -12.84
N PRO A 128 -14.95 -6.80 -12.61
CA PRO A 128 -15.44 -5.82 -13.56
C PRO A 128 -14.34 -4.78 -13.83
N PRO A 129 -14.19 -4.30 -15.08
CA PRO A 129 -13.29 -3.21 -15.37
C PRO A 129 -13.62 -2.06 -14.41
N ASN A 130 -12.58 -1.35 -13.97
CA ASN A 130 -12.71 -0.25 -13.02
C ASN A 130 -13.72 0.78 -13.53
N ARG A 131 -14.99 0.63 -13.13
CA ARG A 131 -16.07 1.57 -13.43
C ARG A 131 -16.25 2.45 -12.21
N GLY A 132 -15.22 3.25 -11.90
CA GLY A 132 -15.36 4.36 -10.95
C GLY A 132 -16.74 4.97 -11.13
N PHE A 133 -17.53 4.94 -10.03
CA PHE A 133 -18.92 5.36 -9.91
C PHE A 133 -19.54 5.92 -11.19
N ARG A 134 -20.06 5.06 -12.07
CA ARG A 134 -20.82 5.57 -13.22
C ARG A 134 -22.10 6.32 -12.82
N HIS A 135 -22.57 6.20 -11.57
CA HIS A 135 -23.61 7.06 -10.99
C HIS A 135 -23.40 7.15 -9.47
N GLY A 136 -22.66 8.15 -9.00
CA GLY A 136 -22.53 8.46 -7.58
C GLY A 136 -23.62 9.44 -7.14
N VAL A 137 -24.63 8.94 -6.44
CA VAL A 137 -25.76 9.64 -5.80
C VAL A 137 -25.32 10.64 -4.68
N LEU A 138 -24.03 10.98 -4.61
CA LEU A 138 -23.43 11.79 -3.54
C LEU A 138 -23.16 13.25 -3.92
N TRP A 139 -23.45 13.65 -5.17
CA TRP A 139 -23.53 15.04 -5.56
C TRP A 139 -24.80 15.28 -6.37
N PRO A 140 -25.78 16.04 -5.87
CA PRO A 140 -26.80 16.59 -6.74
C PRO A 140 -26.10 17.51 -7.74
N HIS A 141 -26.30 17.30 -9.04
CA HIS A 141 -26.09 18.35 -10.01
C HIS A 141 -27.14 19.43 -9.73
N THR A 142 -26.78 20.45 -8.96
CA THR A 142 -27.61 21.63 -8.82
C THR A 142 -27.49 22.46 -10.10
N THR A 143 -28.25 22.09 -11.12
CA THR A 143 -28.62 23.02 -12.19
C THR A 143 -30.06 23.44 -11.94
N ALA A 144 -30.22 24.41 -11.05
CA ALA A 144 -31.32 25.39 -10.97
C ALA A 144 -31.50 25.87 -9.52
N GLY A 145 -31.61 27.18 -9.34
CA GLY A 145 -32.25 27.76 -8.16
C GLY A 145 -31.32 28.11 -7.01
N LEU A 146 -30.84 29.34 -7.03
CA LEU A 146 -30.32 30.03 -5.86
C LEU A 146 -31.42 30.16 -4.79
N GLN A 147 -31.39 29.35 -3.73
CA GLN A 147 -31.97 29.75 -2.44
C GLN A 147 -31.00 29.46 -1.30
N ARG A 148 -30.57 30.55 -0.65
CA ARG A 148 -29.72 30.59 0.54
C ARG A 148 -30.35 29.78 1.67
N PHE A 149 -29.69 28.71 2.11
CA PHE A 149 -29.88 28.16 3.45
C PHE A 149 -28.84 28.76 4.40
N ARG A 150 -29.30 29.65 5.30
CA ARG A 150 -28.54 30.11 6.48
C ARG A 150 -28.75 29.06 7.59
N GLY A 151 -27.77 28.19 7.80
CA GLY A 151 -27.69 27.36 9.00
C GLY A 151 -26.90 28.08 10.10
N LYS A 152 -27.57 28.46 11.19
CA LYS A 152 -26.92 28.94 12.41
C LYS A 152 -26.29 27.75 13.14
N TRP A 153 -25.02 27.85 13.51
CA TRP A 153 -24.42 26.96 14.50
C TRP A 153 -24.81 27.45 15.88
N THR A 154 -25.63 26.69 16.61
CA THR A 154 -25.82 26.86 18.06
C THR A 154 -24.96 25.82 18.76
N THR A 155 -23.87 26.28 19.36
CA THR A 155 -23.23 25.61 20.49
C THR A 155 -24.00 26.02 21.73
N ASP A 156 -24.62 25.09 22.46
CA ASP A 156 -24.84 25.18 23.91
C ASP A 156 -25.50 23.89 24.42
N GLY A 157 -24.90 23.27 25.45
CA GLY A 157 -25.49 22.13 26.14
C GLY A 157 -24.53 21.10 26.75
N LEU A 158 -23.42 21.53 27.34
CA LEU A 158 -22.67 20.75 28.33
C LEU A 158 -22.31 21.68 29.49
N THR A 159 -23.28 21.93 30.37
CA THR A 159 -23.23 21.83 31.84
C THR A 159 -24.59 22.21 32.41
#